data_AF-A0A0F9CQS0-F1
#
_entry.id   AF-A0A0F9CQS0-F1
#
_cell.length_a   1.000
_cell.length_b   1.000
_cell.length_c   1.000
_cell.angle_alpha   90.00
_cell.angle_beta   90.00
_cell.angle_gamma   90.00
#
_symmetry.space_group_name_H-M   'P 1'
#
loop_
_entity.id
_entity.type
_entity.pdbx_description
1 polymer ?
#
loop_
_entity_poly.entity_id
_entity_poly.type
_entity_poly.pdbx_seq_one_letter_code
_entity_poly.pdbx_strand_id
1 'polypeptide(L)'
;MKLAFGIPWSSPFVWTEYHDAMLNLARPTEARNALGILEPIETRFFRGRGWCPARRHTDLCEQALEWDADLICVLGADQIHPEDTLLRLVDRWNEGCEVVAALVPARGYIGWQPMKPFQPMAWRVQRTNGTRLGSIPDLHKTKNEIDVIDPSDGDIQNVNFIGSGVLLFHRDHLLALKRPWFNETINPETYERLASMDT
;
A
#
# COMPACT_ATOMS: atom_id res chain seq x y z
N MET A 1 -1.67 17.25 12.40
CA MET A 1 -1.32 15.86 12.04
C MET A 1 -0.21 15.89 10.99
N LYS A 2 0.81 15.05 11.11
CA LYS A 2 1.90 14.86 10.14
C LYS A 2 1.74 13.54 9.40
N LEU A 3 1.69 13.60 8.08
CA LEU A 3 1.54 12.46 7.19
C LEU A 3 2.80 12.30 6.32
N ALA A 4 3.54 11.23 6.54
CA ALA A 4 4.70 10.86 5.75
C ALA A 4 4.28 10.01 4.54
N PHE A 5 4.66 10.42 3.33
CA PHE A 5 4.54 9.62 2.12
C PHE A 5 5.88 9.02 1.77
N GLY A 6 5.96 7.70 1.74
CA GLY A 6 7.18 6.97 1.56
C GLY A 6 7.19 6.18 0.27
N ILE A 7 8.24 6.36 -0.53
CA ILE A 7 8.49 5.60 -1.75
C ILE A 7 9.68 4.65 -1.48
N PRO A 8 9.43 3.37 -1.17
CA PRO A 8 10.46 2.43 -0.76
C PRO A 8 11.34 1.96 -1.91
N TRP A 9 11.01 2.17 -3.17
CA TRP A 9 11.95 1.91 -4.27
C TRP A 9 11.68 2.76 -5.49
N SER A 10 12.63 2.78 -6.42
CA SER A 10 12.40 3.32 -7.74
C SER A 10 12.16 2.16 -8.69
N SER A 11 11.03 2.17 -9.35
CA SER A 11 10.71 1.21 -10.38
C SER A 11 11.45 1.55 -11.69
N PRO A 12 11.85 0.57 -12.52
CA PRO A 12 12.21 0.87 -13.91
C PRO A 12 11.08 1.59 -14.67
N PHE A 13 9.84 1.52 -14.17
CA PHE A 13 8.69 2.25 -14.70
C PHE A 13 8.63 3.72 -14.29
N VAL A 14 9.67 4.26 -13.64
CA VAL A 14 9.77 5.71 -13.35
C VAL A 14 9.70 6.58 -14.60
N TRP A 15 9.93 6.01 -15.79
CA TRP A 15 9.78 6.68 -17.08
C TRP A 15 8.39 6.50 -17.73
N THR A 16 7.44 5.94 -16.99
CA THR A 16 6.05 5.74 -17.43
C THR A 16 5.12 6.71 -16.71
N GLU A 17 3.82 6.58 -16.96
CA GLU A 17 2.74 7.33 -16.31
C GLU A 17 2.79 7.28 -14.76
N TYR A 18 3.56 6.35 -14.18
CA TYR A 18 3.87 6.37 -12.75
C TYR A 18 4.37 7.73 -12.24
N HIS A 19 5.33 8.35 -12.95
CA HIS A 19 5.93 9.60 -12.48
C HIS A 19 4.92 10.75 -12.53
N ASP A 20 4.13 10.81 -13.60
CA ASP A 20 3.08 11.80 -13.75
C ASP A 20 2.02 11.62 -12.67
N ALA A 21 1.60 10.38 -12.40
CA ALA A 21 0.67 10.08 -11.31
C ALA A 21 1.20 10.56 -9.95
N MET A 22 2.46 10.28 -9.63
CA MET A 22 3.07 10.68 -8.36
C MET A 22 3.21 12.20 -8.19
N LEU A 23 3.51 12.93 -9.27
CA LEU A 23 3.60 14.39 -9.26
C LEU A 23 2.23 15.05 -9.09
N ASN A 24 1.18 14.44 -9.65
CA ASN A 24 -0.19 14.97 -9.63
C ASN A 24 -1.04 14.47 -8.46
N LEU A 25 -0.48 13.72 -7.51
CA LEU A 25 -1.19 13.31 -6.30
C LEU A 25 -1.68 14.52 -5.50
N ALA A 26 -3.00 14.64 -5.36
CA ALA A 26 -3.66 15.70 -4.60
C ALA A 26 -3.21 15.65 -3.13
N ARG A 27 -2.76 16.80 -2.61
CA ARG A 27 -2.30 16.92 -1.23
C ARG A 27 -3.51 17.08 -0.29
N PRO A 28 -3.62 16.29 0.79
CA PRO A 28 -4.72 16.42 1.76
C PRO A 28 -4.91 17.83 2.32
N THR A 29 -3.82 18.58 2.52
CA THR A 29 -3.86 19.97 2.98
C THR A 29 -4.59 20.88 2.00
N GLU A 30 -4.27 20.78 0.71
CA GLU A 30 -4.82 21.64 -0.35
C GLU A 30 -6.30 21.32 -0.59
N ALA A 31 -6.65 20.03 -0.63
CA ALA A 31 -8.03 19.59 -0.79
C ALA A 31 -8.92 19.94 0.41
N ARG A 32 -8.40 19.82 1.65
CA ARG A 32 -9.16 20.18 2.87
C ARG A 32 -9.33 21.69 3.02
N ASN A 33 -8.33 22.48 2.61
CA ASN A 33 -8.45 23.93 2.54
C ASN A 33 -9.57 24.36 1.59
N ALA A 34 -9.71 23.69 0.44
CA ALA A 34 -10.81 23.93 -0.50
C ALA A 34 -12.20 23.59 0.08
N LEU A 35 -12.26 22.71 1.10
CA LEU A 35 -13.47 22.30 1.81
C LEU A 35 -13.71 23.04 3.14
N GLY A 36 -12.87 24.04 3.49
CA GLY A 36 -13.03 24.85 4.69
C GLY A 36 -12.65 24.17 6.01
N ILE A 37 -11.94 23.03 5.96
CA ILE A 37 -11.45 22.32 7.15
C ILE A 37 -10.06 22.88 7.50
N LEU A 38 -9.98 23.61 8.62
CA LEU A 38 -8.86 24.49 8.96
C LEU A 38 -7.67 23.80 9.66
N GLU A 39 -7.77 22.53 10.03
CA GLU A 39 -6.64 21.82 10.64
C GLU A 39 -5.66 21.36 9.54
N PRO A 40 -4.45 21.93 9.47
CA PRO A 40 -3.49 21.56 8.43
C PRO A 40 -2.96 20.14 8.68
N ILE A 41 -3.01 19.32 7.65
CA ILE A 41 -2.21 18.09 7.58
C ILE A 41 -0.86 18.51 7.01
N GLU A 42 0.21 18.37 7.79
CA GLU A 42 1.56 18.60 7.28
C GLU A 42 2.01 17.34 6.53
N THR A 43 2.44 17.49 5.28
CA THR A 43 2.81 16.35 4.43
C THR A 43 4.27 16.42 3.98
N ARG A 44 4.98 15.29 4.01
CA ARG A 44 6.35 15.21 3.49
C ARG A 44 6.61 13.89 2.76
N PHE A 45 7.39 13.97 1.69
CA PHE A 45 7.80 12.82 0.89
C PHE A 45 9.19 12.32 1.32
N PHE A 46 9.30 11.01 1.47
CA PHE A 46 10.51 10.30 1.83
C PHE A 46 10.82 9.23 0.79
N ARG A 47 12.11 9.01 0.55
CA ARG A 47 12.59 7.94 -0.32
C ARG A 47 13.36 6.95 0.53
N GLY A 48 12.90 5.71 0.56
CA GLY A 48 13.58 4.62 1.24
C GLY A 48 14.87 4.22 0.54
N ARG A 49 15.92 3.96 1.31
CA ARG A 49 17.25 3.54 0.83
C ARG A 49 17.66 2.18 1.38
N GLY A 50 18.41 1.43 0.59
CA GLY A 50 18.87 0.09 0.98
C GLY A 50 19.04 -0.86 -0.19
N TRP A 51 19.71 -1.98 0.08
CA TRP A 51 20.05 -3.01 -0.91
C TRP A 51 18.89 -3.99 -1.20
N CYS A 52 17.87 -4.04 -0.34
CA CYS A 52 16.69 -4.90 -0.49
C CYS A 52 15.38 -4.15 -0.17
N PRO A 53 14.21 -4.67 -0.57
CA PRO A 53 12.90 -4.11 -0.21
C PRO A 53 12.75 -3.87 1.30
N ALA A 54 13.08 -4.85 2.14
CA ALA A 54 12.92 -4.75 3.59
C ALA A 54 13.71 -3.58 4.20
N ARG A 55 14.98 -3.41 3.78
CA ARG A 55 15.80 -2.30 4.26
C ARG A 55 15.25 -0.95 3.80
N ARG A 56 14.76 -0.86 2.57
CA ARG A 56 14.21 0.40 2.05
C ARG A 56 12.92 0.83 2.76
N HIS A 57 12.04 -0.11 3.12
CA HIS A 57 10.86 0.19 3.94
C HIS A 57 11.24 0.59 5.36
N THR A 58 12.21 -0.12 5.95
CA THR A 58 12.73 0.22 7.29
C THR A 58 13.30 1.63 7.31
N ASP A 59 14.18 1.95 6.37
CA ASP A 59 14.81 3.27 6.24
C ASP A 59 13.79 4.40 6.04
N LEU A 60 12.77 4.17 5.22
CA LEU A 60 11.64 5.09 5.02
C LEU A 60 10.87 5.32 6.33
N CYS A 61 10.57 4.26 7.07
CA CYS A 61 9.85 4.38 8.34
C CYS A 61 10.70 5.08 9.41
N GLU A 62 12.01 4.83 9.44
CA GLU A 62 12.95 5.52 10.33
C GLU A 62 12.99 7.04 10.03
N GLN A 63 13.07 7.43 8.75
CA GLN A 63 13.00 8.85 8.35
C GLN A 63 11.66 9.50 8.73
N ALA A 64 10.54 8.79 8.57
CA ALA A 64 9.22 9.28 8.92
C ALA A 64 9.08 9.50 10.44
N LEU A 65 9.57 8.55 11.25
CA LEU A 65 9.58 8.67 12.71
C LEU A 65 10.52 9.77 13.19
N GLU A 66 11.69 9.95 12.57
CA GLU A 66 12.61 11.05 12.89
C GLU A 66 11.97 12.42 12.62
N TRP A 67 11.11 12.52 11.60
CA TRP A 67 10.31 13.71 11.32
C TRP A 67 9.07 13.85 12.22
N ASP A 68 8.85 12.91 13.13
CA ASP A 68 7.73 12.86 14.07
C ASP A 68 6.37 12.73 13.35
N ALA A 69 6.30 11.90 12.31
CA ALA A 69 5.05 11.61 11.60
C ALA A 69 4.05 10.86 12.50
N ASP A 70 2.77 11.25 12.44
CA ASP A 70 1.66 10.52 13.07
C ASP A 70 1.24 9.33 12.21
N LEU A 71 1.15 9.57 10.90
CA LEU A 71 0.74 8.60 9.90
C LEU A 71 1.86 8.36 8.88
N ILE A 72 2.01 7.11 8.47
CA ILE A 72 2.97 6.69 7.44
C ILE A 72 2.19 6.02 6.31
N CYS A 73 2.31 6.57 5.11
CA CYS A 73 1.76 6.04 3.88
C CYS A 73 2.89 5.54 2.98
N VAL A 74 2.94 4.25 2.70
CA VAL A 74 3.84 3.66 1.71
C VAL A 74 3.15 3.69 0.35
N LEU A 75 3.84 4.23 -0.66
CA LEU A 75 3.41 4.27 -2.06
C LEU A 75 4.36 3.42 -2.91
N GLY A 76 3.82 2.34 -3.46
CA GLY A 76 4.51 1.37 -4.28
C GLY A 76 4.87 1.98 -5.62
N ALA A 77 6.13 1.80 -6.02
CA ALA A 77 6.62 2.44 -7.24
C ALA A 77 6.28 1.68 -8.53
N ASP A 78 5.66 0.51 -8.41
CA ASP A 78 5.25 -0.33 -9.53
C ASP A 78 3.77 -0.17 -9.90
N GLN A 79 3.18 0.96 -9.52
CA GLN A 79 1.74 1.14 -9.40
C GLN A 79 1.30 2.55 -9.78
N ILE A 80 0.28 2.68 -10.63
CA ILE A 80 -0.28 3.98 -11.05
C ILE A 80 -1.38 4.38 -10.07
N HIS A 81 -1.14 5.43 -9.30
CA HIS A 81 -2.06 5.93 -8.27
C HIS A 81 -3.01 6.97 -8.86
N PRO A 82 -4.34 6.83 -8.72
CA PRO A 82 -5.28 7.93 -8.98
C PRO A 82 -4.89 9.20 -8.22
N GLU A 83 -5.13 10.37 -8.79
CA GLU A 83 -4.75 11.67 -8.20
C GLU A 83 -5.31 11.86 -6.78
N ASP A 84 -6.52 11.37 -6.52
CA ASP A 84 -7.21 11.50 -5.24
C ASP A 84 -6.92 10.38 -4.23
N THR A 85 -5.97 9.48 -4.53
CA THR A 85 -5.63 8.32 -3.67
C THR A 85 -5.34 8.76 -2.22
N LEU A 86 -4.56 9.82 -2.04
CA LEU A 86 -4.17 10.29 -0.70
C LEU A 86 -5.36 10.85 0.09
N LEU A 87 -6.32 11.46 -0.60
CA LEU A 87 -7.53 12.00 0.01
C LEU A 87 -8.41 10.87 0.53
N ARG A 88 -8.66 9.87 -0.32
CA ARG A 88 -9.44 8.68 0.04
C ARG A 88 -8.84 7.96 1.26
N LEU A 89 -7.52 7.80 1.30
CA LEU A 89 -6.85 7.18 2.45
C LEU A 89 -7.06 7.95 3.75
N VAL A 90 -6.95 9.28 3.70
CA VAL A 90 -7.18 10.15 4.86
C VAL A 90 -8.65 10.12 5.30
N ASP A 91 -9.59 10.08 4.36
CA ASP A 91 -11.01 9.98 4.67
C ASP A 91 -11.32 8.68 5.41
N ARG A 92 -10.77 7.54 4.95
CA ARG A 92 -10.90 6.25 5.65
C ARG A 92 -10.29 6.25 7.04
N TRP A 93 -9.14 6.90 7.22
CA TRP A 93 -8.58 7.09 8.56
C TRP A 93 -9.53 7.87 9.47
N ASN A 94 -10.13 8.96 8.97
CA ASN A 94 -11.09 9.76 9.76
C ASN A 94 -12.40 9.02 10.05
N GLU A 95 -12.77 8.04 9.23
CA GLU A 95 -13.88 7.11 9.50
C GLU A 95 -13.58 6.10 10.62
N GLY A 96 -12.34 6.08 11.13
CA GLY A 96 -11.90 5.21 12.22
C GLY A 96 -11.15 3.95 11.78
N CYS A 97 -10.71 3.87 10.52
CA CYS A 97 -9.88 2.76 10.07
C CYS A 97 -8.43 2.88 10.59
N GLU A 98 -7.90 1.84 11.24
CA GLU A 98 -6.55 1.84 11.84
C GLU A 98 -5.41 1.59 10.83
N VAL A 99 -5.68 0.78 9.81
CA VAL A 99 -4.77 0.50 8.70
C VAL A 99 -5.59 0.54 7.41
N VAL A 100 -5.13 1.32 6.42
CA VAL A 100 -5.84 1.50 5.16
C VAL A 100 -4.93 1.09 4.01
N ALA A 101 -5.36 0.08 3.24
CA ALA A 101 -4.74 -0.26 1.97
C ALA A 101 -5.59 0.31 0.83
N ALA A 102 -4.97 0.95 -0.15
CA ALA A 102 -5.69 1.42 -1.34
C ALA A 102 -5.62 0.40 -2.47
N LEU A 103 -6.70 0.33 -3.23
CA LEU A 103 -6.74 -0.42 -4.48
C LEU A 103 -5.92 0.28 -5.54
N VAL A 104 -4.88 -0.40 -6.01
CA VAL A 104 -3.99 0.15 -7.03
C VAL A 104 -3.71 -0.92 -8.08
N PRO A 105 -3.59 -0.56 -9.37
CA PRO A 105 -3.49 -1.53 -10.44
C PRO A 105 -2.38 -2.56 -10.22
N ALA A 106 -2.72 -3.85 -10.27
CA ALA A 106 -1.77 -4.92 -10.02
C ALA A 106 -0.87 -5.16 -11.24
N ARG A 107 0.45 -5.25 -11.02
CA ARG A 107 1.45 -5.55 -12.06
C ARG A 107 1.38 -7.02 -12.54
N GLY A 108 0.91 -7.93 -11.68
CA GLY A 108 0.89 -9.36 -11.96
C GLY A 108 -0.22 -9.76 -12.93
N TYR A 109 0.10 -10.59 -13.91
CA TYR A 109 -0.91 -11.34 -14.66
C TYR A 109 -1.25 -12.61 -13.87
N ILE A 110 -2.47 -12.67 -13.35
CA ILE A 110 -2.98 -13.88 -12.74
C ILE A 110 -3.72 -14.65 -13.83
N GLY A 111 -3.14 -15.75 -14.30
CA GLY A 111 -3.58 -16.42 -15.54
C GLY A 111 -5.00 -16.96 -15.55
N TRP A 112 -5.64 -17.09 -14.39
CA TRP A 112 -7.05 -17.47 -14.27
C TRP A 112 -8.01 -16.27 -14.19
N GLN A 113 -7.50 -15.05 -14.09
CA GLN A 113 -8.28 -13.82 -14.08
C GLN A 113 -8.42 -13.27 -15.51
N PRO A 114 -9.61 -12.79 -15.89
CA PRO A 114 -9.88 -12.28 -17.24
C PRO A 114 -9.35 -10.84 -17.45
N MET A 115 -8.24 -10.45 -16.82
CA MET A 115 -7.78 -9.05 -16.82
C MET A 115 -6.32 -8.88 -17.23
N LYS A 116 -6.03 -7.71 -17.81
CA LYS A 116 -4.69 -7.32 -18.24
C LYS A 116 -3.87 -6.78 -17.06
N PRO A 117 -2.53 -6.89 -17.09
CA PRO A 117 -1.67 -6.19 -16.14
C PRO A 117 -2.00 -4.69 -16.06
N PHE A 118 -1.78 -4.09 -14.89
CA PHE A 118 -1.99 -2.66 -14.64
C PHE A 118 -3.45 -2.19 -14.76
N GLN A 119 -4.40 -3.07 -14.47
CA GLN A 119 -5.80 -2.66 -14.25
C GLN A 119 -6.13 -2.59 -12.75
N PRO A 120 -6.94 -1.60 -12.31
CA PRO A 120 -7.47 -1.55 -10.95
C PRO A 120 -8.14 -2.89 -10.62
N MET A 121 -7.73 -3.54 -9.53
CA MET A 121 -8.25 -4.85 -9.14
C MET A 121 -8.56 -4.84 -7.66
N ALA A 122 -9.75 -5.31 -7.29
CA ALA A 122 -10.13 -5.60 -5.91
C ALA A 122 -10.34 -7.09 -5.73
N TRP A 123 -10.00 -7.61 -4.54
CA TRP A 123 -10.27 -8.98 -4.18
C TRP A 123 -10.55 -9.11 -2.69
N ARG A 124 -11.40 -10.07 -2.34
CA ARG A 124 -11.64 -10.48 -0.95
C ARG A 124 -11.32 -11.96 -0.82
N VAL A 125 -10.80 -12.35 0.33
CA VAL A 125 -10.60 -13.77 0.66
C VAL A 125 -11.96 -14.33 1.11
N GLN A 126 -12.44 -15.37 0.43
CA GLN A 126 -13.61 -16.11 0.90
C GLN A 126 -13.23 -16.83 2.20
N ARG A 127 -14.04 -16.72 3.25
CA ARG A 127 -13.86 -17.52 4.48
C ARG A 127 -14.16 -18.99 4.18
N THR A 128 -13.17 -19.70 3.67
CA THR A 128 -13.18 -21.15 3.61
C THR A 128 -12.62 -21.68 4.94
N ASN A 129 -13.47 -22.32 5.73
CA ASN A 129 -13.11 -23.16 6.89
C ASN A 129 -12.10 -22.57 7.91
N GLY A 130 -12.31 -21.35 8.39
CA GLY A 130 -11.55 -20.80 9.52
C GLY A 130 -10.05 -20.54 9.25
N THR A 131 -9.66 -20.54 7.98
CA THR A 131 -8.27 -20.34 7.55
C THR A 131 -7.81 -18.92 7.91
N ARG A 132 -6.68 -18.80 8.63
CA ARG A 132 -6.09 -17.49 9.00
C ARG A 132 -5.56 -16.78 7.75
N LEU A 133 -5.82 -15.48 7.66
CA LEU A 133 -5.42 -14.57 6.55
C LEU A 133 -3.96 -14.72 6.08
N GLY A 134 -3.03 -15.13 6.94
CA GLY A 134 -1.60 -15.23 6.61
C GLY A 134 -1.14 -16.53 5.93
N SER A 135 -2.04 -17.39 5.46
CA SER A 135 -1.69 -18.75 4.99
C SER A 135 -1.99 -19.06 3.52
N ILE A 136 -2.25 -18.04 2.69
CA ILE A 136 -2.43 -18.20 1.24
C ILE A 136 -1.04 -18.18 0.58
N PRO A 137 -0.42 -19.32 0.22
CA PRO A 137 1.00 -19.37 -0.10
C PRO A 137 1.30 -19.03 -1.56
N ASP A 138 0.28 -19.03 -2.44
CA ASP A 138 0.46 -18.80 -3.88
C ASP A 138 -0.84 -18.35 -4.55
N LEU A 139 -0.93 -17.06 -4.86
CA LEU A 139 -2.06 -16.42 -5.56
C LEU A 139 -2.39 -17.06 -6.92
N HIS A 140 -1.42 -17.71 -7.58
CA HIS A 140 -1.67 -18.38 -8.85
C HIS A 140 -2.43 -19.70 -8.69
N LYS A 141 -2.46 -20.27 -7.48
CA LYS A 141 -3.07 -21.58 -7.18
C LYS A 141 -4.38 -21.48 -6.38
N THR A 142 -4.75 -20.31 -5.90
CA THR A 142 -5.84 -20.12 -4.92
C THR A 142 -7.10 -19.47 -5.49
N LYS A 143 -7.39 -19.70 -6.79
CA LYS A 143 -8.57 -19.17 -7.50
C LYS A 143 -9.89 -19.30 -6.71
N ASN A 144 -10.09 -20.42 -6.01
CA ASN A 144 -11.35 -20.70 -5.31
C ASN A 144 -11.42 -20.07 -3.91
N GLU A 145 -10.32 -19.52 -3.40
CA GLU A 145 -10.23 -18.89 -2.08
C GLU A 145 -10.32 -17.36 -2.19
N ILE A 146 -10.31 -16.83 -3.41
CA ILE A 146 -10.22 -15.41 -3.74
C ILE A 146 -11.38 -15.02 -4.65
N ASP A 147 -12.23 -14.12 -4.18
CA ASP A 147 -13.24 -13.45 -5.00
C ASP A 147 -12.65 -12.15 -5.55
N VAL A 148 -12.61 -12.01 -6.88
CA VAL A 148 -12.36 -10.72 -7.53
C VAL A 148 -13.65 -9.89 -7.42
N ILE A 149 -13.53 -8.66 -6.93
CA ILE A 149 -14.66 -7.74 -6.80
C ILE A 149 -14.84 -7.00 -8.13
N ASP A 150 -16.07 -6.99 -8.64
CA ASP A 150 -16.39 -6.25 -9.86
C ASP A 150 -16.43 -4.74 -9.56
N PRO A 151 -15.73 -3.90 -10.32
CA PRO A 151 -15.83 -2.44 -10.19
C PRO A 151 -17.24 -1.88 -10.25
N SER A 152 -18.15 -2.52 -10.97
CA SER A 152 -19.55 -2.10 -11.11
C SER A 152 -20.39 -2.40 -9.87
N ASP A 153 -19.92 -3.25 -8.97
CA ASP A 153 -20.61 -3.57 -7.71
C ASP A 153 -20.50 -2.43 -6.68
N GLY A 154 -19.70 -1.38 -6.94
CA GLY A 154 -19.50 -0.24 -6.04
C GLY A 154 -18.63 -0.54 -4.81
N ASP A 155 -18.30 -1.82 -4.57
CA ASP A 155 -17.58 -2.32 -3.41
C ASP A 155 -16.06 -2.07 -3.44
N ILE A 156 -15.51 -1.57 -4.56
CA ILE A 156 -14.08 -1.23 -4.69
C ILE A 156 -13.58 -0.30 -3.59
N GLN A 157 -14.47 0.53 -3.05
CA GLN A 157 -14.20 1.51 -2.00
C GLN A 157 -14.10 0.88 -0.60
N ASN A 158 -14.60 -0.35 -0.39
CA ASN A 158 -14.76 -1.00 0.93
C ASN A 158 -13.80 -2.18 1.15
N VAL A 159 -12.75 -2.30 0.35
CA VAL A 159 -11.86 -3.47 0.38
C VAL A 159 -10.78 -3.30 1.43
N ASN A 160 -10.83 -4.15 2.47
CA ASN A 160 -9.90 -4.11 3.61
C ASN A 160 -8.50 -4.65 3.30
N PHE A 161 -8.25 -5.18 2.10
CA PHE A 161 -6.93 -5.75 1.78
C PHE A 161 -6.63 -5.76 0.29
N ILE A 162 -5.52 -5.11 -0.09
CA ILE A 162 -4.73 -5.43 -1.28
C ILE A 162 -3.26 -5.21 -0.90
N GLY A 163 -2.38 -6.07 -1.41
CA GLY A 163 -0.97 -6.16 -1.02
C GLY A 163 -0.21 -4.84 -1.00
N SER A 164 1.05 -4.89 -0.54
CA SER A 164 1.93 -3.78 -0.10
C SER A 164 2.21 -2.62 -1.09
N GLY A 165 1.43 -2.49 -2.15
CA GLY A 165 1.43 -1.41 -3.10
C GLY A 165 1.03 -0.06 -2.50
N VAL A 166 -0.02 0.04 -1.70
CA VAL A 166 -0.31 1.26 -0.93
C VAL A 166 -0.80 0.91 0.46
N LEU A 167 -0.12 1.43 1.48
CA LEU A 167 -0.41 1.11 2.87
C LEU A 167 -0.28 2.36 3.74
N LEU A 168 -1.37 2.78 4.38
CA LEU A 168 -1.42 3.83 5.39
C LEU A 168 -1.62 3.21 6.77
N PHE A 169 -0.80 3.60 7.75
CA PHE A 169 -0.91 3.15 9.13
C PHE A 169 -0.43 4.23 10.11
N HIS A 170 -0.92 4.16 11.34
CA HIS A 170 -0.43 4.98 12.44
C HIS A 170 0.95 4.52 12.92
N ARG A 171 1.81 5.46 13.32
CA ARG A 171 3.16 5.18 13.80
C ARG A 171 3.19 4.20 14.97
N ASP A 172 2.19 4.25 15.84
CA ASP A 172 2.14 3.42 17.04
C ASP A 172 1.97 1.93 16.69
N HIS A 173 1.28 1.61 15.58
CA HIS A 173 1.21 0.23 15.10
C HIS A 173 2.59 -0.30 14.72
N LEU A 174 3.42 0.52 14.08
CA LEU A 174 4.80 0.16 13.74
C LEU A 174 5.68 0.04 14.99
N LEU A 175 5.52 0.96 15.95
CA LEU A 175 6.29 0.95 17.20
C LEU A 175 5.92 -0.21 18.15
N ALA A 176 4.70 -0.74 18.03
CA ALA A 176 4.29 -1.94 18.74
C ALA A 176 4.99 -3.21 18.23
N LEU A 177 5.49 -3.21 16.99
CA LEU A 177 6.20 -4.33 16.39
C LEU A 177 7.66 -4.40 16.88
N LYS A 178 8.15 -5.62 17.07
CA LYS A 178 9.58 -5.86 17.32
C LYS A 178 10.35 -5.60 16.03
N ARG A 179 11.48 -4.90 16.13
CA ARG A 179 12.40 -4.75 14.99
C ARG A 179 13.15 -6.07 14.71
N PRO A 180 13.52 -6.34 13.44
CA PRO A 180 13.24 -5.53 12.24
C PRO A 180 11.78 -5.61 11.81
N TRP A 181 11.16 -4.48 11.43
CA TRP A 181 9.74 -4.44 11.03
C TRP A 181 9.45 -5.11 9.70
N PHE A 182 10.46 -5.17 8.83
CA PHE A 182 10.36 -5.76 7.50
C PHE A 182 11.47 -6.77 7.34
N ASN A 183 11.12 -7.92 6.78
CA ASN A 183 12.03 -9.03 6.55
C ASN A 183 11.97 -9.49 5.09
N GLU A 184 13.08 -10.02 4.60
CA GLU A 184 13.17 -10.66 3.29
C GLU A 184 13.63 -12.09 3.50
N THR A 185 12.83 -13.06 3.05
CA THR A 185 13.23 -14.46 2.98
C THR A 185 13.55 -14.82 1.55
N ILE A 186 14.69 -15.46 1.35
CA ILE A 186 15.11 -15.97 0.05
C ILE A 186 14.90 -17.48 0.06
N ASN A 187 14.06 -17.97 -0.85
CA ASN A 187 13.97 -19.40 -1.09
C ASN A 187 15.26 -19.87 -1.77
N PRO A 188 16.06 -20.77 -1.16
CA PRO A 188 17.34 -21.18 -1.72
C PRO A 188 17.22 -22.04 -2.99
N GLU A 189 16.06 -22.66 -3.23
CA GLU A 189 15.83 -23.54 -4.37
C GLU A 189 15.33 -22.78 -5.60
N THR A 190 14.43 -21.82 -5.39
CA THR A 190 13.81 -21.03 -6.47
C THR A 190 14.44 -19.65 -6.64
N TYR A 191 15.29 -19.22 -5.70
CA TYR A 191 15.80 -17.85 -5.56
C TYR A 191 14.70 -16.78 -5.44
N GLU A 192 13.47 -17.20 -5.16
CA GLU A 192 12.35 -16.32 -4.93
C GLU A 192 12.57 -15.50 -3.67
N ARG A 193 12.26 -14.21 -3.73
CA ARG A 193 12.36 -13.29 -2.60
C ARG A 193 10.96 -12.92 -2.14
N LEU A 194 10.63 -13.32 -0.92
CA LEU A 194 9.40 -12.92 -0.26
C LEU A 194 9.74 -11.81 0.72
N ALA A 195 9.20 -10.62 0.48
CA ALA A 195 9.26 -9.51 1.42
C ALA A 195 7.98 -9.54 2.28
N SER A 196 8.14 -9.57 3.59
CA SER A 196 7.03 -9.49 4.54
C SER A 196 7.24 -8.32 5.50
N MET A 197 6.15 -7.72 5.95
CA MET A 197 6.14 -6.96 7.20
C MET A 197 5.91 -7.97 8.33
N ASP A 198 6.60 -7.82 9.45
CA ASP A 198 6.26 -8.59 10.65
C ASP A 198 4.87 -8.15 11.11
N THR A 199 3.95 -9.11 11.22
CA THR A 199 2.55 -8.91 11.64
C THR A 199 2.33 -9.39 13.06
#